data_AF-A0AAW2IS01-F1
#
_entry.id   AF-A0AAW2IS01-F1
#
_cell.length_a   1.000
_cell.length_b   1.000
_cell.length_c   1.000
_cell.angle_alpha   90.00
_cell.angle_beta   90.00
_cell.angle_gamma   90.00
#
_symmetry.space_group_name_H-M   'P 1'
#
loop_
_entity.id
_entity.type
_entity.pdbx_description
1 polymer ?
#
loop_
_entity_poly.entity_id
_entity_poly.type
_entity_poly.pdbx_seq_one_letter_code
_entity_poly.pdbx_strand_id
1 'polypeptide(L)'
;MALVVTSSAGFCGSSQAVQEGSLRLSGSGRVSMTKTNSIPSARAGLTVRALQQNPAETETSRRSMLGLLAAGFASTSFVETVLAETKIPILPAAPVRIAGIPGSLREGSLNKRLINAASEIAKTISPTIEVEYVDIDSLPLINTDLVKNKKYPAEVEAFFKKLRSVDGILFASPEYNYSVAGPLKNAIDWASMEKDVLKDKTAAIVSSGWDLGGARSQYHLRQIGIRPDIYFINSPEVFVNESTPVFDSDGNLTDDSVQKKLKELLVSLNNFTLRLRPCSVYPRPWPVPLEQPADALD
;
A
#
# COMPACT_ATOMS: atom_id res chain seq x y z
N MET A 1 -31.72 -3.04 -33.94
CA MET A 1 -31.43 -1.59 -33.97
C MET A 1 -30.35 -1.31 -32.95
N ALA A 2 -29.10 -1.21 -33.40
CA ALA A 2 -27.94 -0.83 -32.58
C ALA A 2 -27.54 0.58 -33.00
N LEU A 3 -27.35 1.49 -32.03
CA LEU A 3 -26.86 2.84 -32.29
C LEU A 3 -25.47 2.97 -31.64
N VAL A 4 -24.47 3.10 -32.50
CA VAL A 4 -23.10 3.51 -32.17
C VAL A 4 -23.08 5.03 -32.08
N VAL A 5 -22.50 5.58 -31.01
CA VAL A 5 -22.20 7.01 -30.90
C VAL A 5 -20.71 7.17 -30.73
N THR A 6 -20.06 7.71 -31.75
CA THR A 6 -18.72 8.29 -31.71
C THR A 6 -18.86 9.82 -31.65
N SER A 7 -18.03 10.49 -30.84
CA SER A 7 -17.73 11.90 -31.06
C SER A 7 -16.37 12.25 -30.50
N SER A 8 -15.63 12.99 -31.31
CA SER A 8 -14.22 13.34 -31.26
C SER A 8 -13.93 14.62 -30.47
N ALA A 9 -12.66 14.72 -30.08
CA ALA A 9 -12.02 15.78 -29.33
C ALA A 9 -12.23 17.22 -29.86
N GLY A 10 -12.30 18.16 -28.91
CA GLY A 10 -12.14 19.60 -29.13
C GLY A 10 -11.05 20.15 -28.23
N PHE A 11 -10.03 20.74 -28.85
CA PHE A 11 -8.91 21.49 -28.25
C PHE A 11 -9.30 22.98 -28.20
N CYS A 12 -8.91 23.73 -27.16
CA CYS A 12 -8.91 25.19 -27.16
C CYS A 12 -7.72 25.73 -26.35
N GLY A 13 -6.99 26.71 -26.91
CA GLY A 13 -5.72 27.29 -26.41
C GLY A 13 -5.86 28.15 -25.15
N SER A 14 -4.88 28.89 -24.66
CA SER A 14 -3.60 29.39 -25.19
C SER A 14 -2.78 30.04 -24.06
N SER A 15 -1.45 29.96 -24.06
CA SER A 15 -0.55 31.05 -23.62
C SER A 15 0.90 30.76 -24.04
N GLN A 16 1.52 31.73 -24.72
CA GLN A 16 2.91 31.71 -25.20
C GLN A 16 3.82 32.45 -24.22
N ALA A 17 5.02 31.92 -23.98
CA ALA A 17 6.19 32.71 -23.60
C ALA A 17 7.44 32.16 -24.33
N VAL A 18 7.71 32.81 -25.47
CA VAL A 18 9.00 33.18 -26.07
C VAL A 18 10.23 32.30 -25.78
N GLN A 19 10.72 31.63 -26.82
CA GLN A 19 12.10 31.13 -26.92
C GLN A 19 12.70 31.66 -28.22
N GLU A 20 13.61 32.64 -28.12
CA GLU A 20 14.40 33.13 -29.24
C GLU A 20 15.61 32.22 -29.46
N GLY A 21 15.76 31.72 -30.69
CA GLY A 21 16.88 30.91 -31.13
C GLY A 21 16.89 30.84 -32.65
N SER A 22 17.36 31.91 -33.29
CA SER A 22 17.42 32.03 -34.75
C SER A 22 18.43 31.07 -35.37
N LEU A 23 17.97 30.17 -36.24
CA LEU A 23 18.81 29.44 -37.18
C LEU A 23 18.30 29.70 -38.59
N ARG A 24 19.05 30.54 -39.32
CA ARG A 24 18.86 30.82 -40.74
C ARG A 24 19.48 29.71 -41.57
N LEU A 25 18.72 29.12 -42.49
CA LEU A 25 19.24 28.38 -43.64
C LEU A 25 18.57 28.83 -44.94
N SER A 26 19.36 29.62 -45.66
CA SER A 26 19.49 29.93 -47.10
C SER A 26 18.62 29.19 -48.14
N GLY A 27 18.05 29.97 -49.07
CA GLY A 27 18.50 30.02 -50.47
C GLY A 27 18.07 28.92 -51.45
N SER A 28 17.43 29.38 -52.52
CA SER A 28 16.83 28.72 -53.69
C SER A 28 17.66 27.66 -54.45
N GLY A 29 17.00 26.61 -54.94
CA GLY A 29 17.50 25.74 -56.02
C GLY A 29 16.58 24.54 -56.32
N ARG A 30 16.14 24.40 -57.58
CA ARG A 30 15.17 23.40 -58.09
C ARG A 30 15.82 22.06 -58.45
N VAL A 31 15.02 21.00 -58.29
CA VAL A 31 15.06 19.57 -58.67
C VAL A 31 15.86 19.17 -59.93
N SER A 32 16.56 18.02 -59.87
CA SER A 32 16.50 16.94 -60.89
C SER A 32 17.15 15.63 -60.41
N MET A 33 16.52 14.49 -60.74
CA MET A 33 16.97 13.12 -60.48
C MET A 33 17.81 12.57 -61.65
N THR A 34 18.85 11.77 -61.38
CA THR A 34 19.18 10.52 -62.11
C THR A 34 20.40 9.76 -61.55
N LYS A 35 20.20 8.44 -61.38
CA LYS A 35 21.11 7.26 -61.53
C LYS A 35 22.47 7.12 -60.80
N THR A 36 22.59 5.90 -60.23
CA THR A 36 23.72 4.94 -60.13
C THR A 36 24.80 5.03 -59.03
N ASN A 37 24.90 3.90 -58.29
CA ASN A 37 26.01 3.26 -57.57
C ASN A 37 27.22 4.08 -57.08
N SER A 38 27.44 4.06 -55.76
CA SER A 38 28.63 3.49 -55.06
C SER A 38 28.81 4.12 -53.66
N ILE A 39 29.29 3.32 -52.71
CA ILE A 39 29.63 3.72 -51.33
C ILE A 39 31.08 4.20 -51.30
N PRO A 40 31.40 5.26 -50.54
CA PRO A 40 32.55 5.15 -49.64
C PRO A 40 32.31 5.75 -48.25
N SER A 41 32.93 5.12 -47.24
CA SER A 41 33.01 5.61 -45.86
C SER A 41 33.93 6.83 -45.75
N ALA A 42 33.58 7.79 -44.89
CA ALA A 42 34.54 8.79 -44.41
C ALA A 42 34.28 9.12 -42.93
N ARG A 43 35.31 8.87 -42.10
CA ARG A 43 35.44 9.39 -40.73
C ARG A 43 35.63 10.90 -40.78
N ALA A 44 34.93 11.65 -39.92
CA ALA A 44 35.29 13.01 -39.56
C ALA A 44 35.71 13.02 -38.08
N GLY A 45 37.00 13.31 -37.84
CA GLY A 45 37.55 13.52 -36.51
C GLY A 45 37.22 14.92 -35.99
N LEU A 46 36.88 15.02 -34.71
CA LEU A 46 36.67 16.29 -34.01
C LEU A 46 37.86 16.55 -33.10
N THR A 47 38.55 17.67 -33.33
CA THR A 47 39.61 18.18 -32.43
C THR A 47 39.02 19.34 -31.62
N VAL A 48 38.99 19.20 -30.29
CA VAL A 48 38.53 20.26 -29.38
C VAL A 48 39.77 20.90 -28.73
N ARG A 49 39.97 22.20 -28.95
CA ARG A 49 40.97 23.01 -28.26
C ARG A 49 40.51 23.27 -26.82
N ALA A 50 41.35 22.92 -25.85
CA ALA A 50 41.15 23.23 -24.44
C ALA A 50 41.42 24.71 -24.16
N LEU A 51 40.48 25.40 -23.51
CA LEU A 51 40.71 26.68 -22.85
C LEU A 51 41.14 26.41 -21.41
N GLN A 52 42.29 26.98 -21.06
CA GLN A 52 42.98 26.84 -19.79
C GLN A 52 42.29 27.69 -18.70
N GLN A 53 41.91 27.07 -17.57
CA GLN A 53 41.42 27.77 -16.39
C GLN A 53 42.51 27.82 -15.31
N ASN A 54 42.62 28.97 -14.63
CA ASN A 54 43.48 29.19 -13.47
C ASN A 54 42.80 28.63 -12.19
N PRO A 55 43.55 28.15 -11.18
CA PRO A 55 43.01 27.32 -10.12
C PRO A 55 42.79 28.10 -8.82
N ALA A 56 41.58 28.05 -8.27
CA ALA A 56 41.33 28.20 -6.83
C ALA A 56 39.86 27.83 -6.55
N GLU A 57 39.65 26.63 -5.98
CA GLU A 57 38.81 26.38 -4.80
C GLU A 57 38.42 24.90 -4.72
N THR A 58 38.76 24.32 -3.58
CA THR A 58 38.62 22.92 -3.19
C THR A 58 37.17 22.60 -2.80
N GLU A 59 36.37 22.16 -3.77
CA GLU A 59 35.15 21.36 -3.53
C GLU A 59 35.17 20.09 -4.40
N THR A 60 36.09 19.18 -4.07
CA THR A 60 36.25 17.90 -4.77
C THR A 60 35.67 16.76 -3.94
N SER A 61 34.45 16.34 -4.27
CA SER A 61 34.13 14.90 -4.20
C SER A 61 32.86 14.49 -4.96
N ARG A 62 31.88 15.38 -5.20
CA ARG A 62 30.62 15.00 -5.87
C ARG A 62 30.48 15.47 -7.32
N ARG A 63 31.10 16.59 -7.71
CA ARG A 63 31.08 17.07 -9.11
C ARG A 63 32.08 16.32 -10.01
N SER A 64 33.19 15.84 -9.47
CA SER A 64 34.17 15.06 -10.23
C SER A 64 33.62 13.70 -10.68
N MET A 65 32.67 13.11 -9.94
CA MET A 65 32.11 11.79 -10.28
C MET A 65 31.09 11.82 -11.42
N LEU A 66 30.34 12.91 -11.59
CA LEU A 66 29.46 13.08 -12.75
C LEU A 66 30.26 13.39 -14.04
N GLY A 67 31.45 13.98 -13.91
CA GLY A 67 32.36 14.20 -15.04
C GLY A 67 32.97 12.91 -15.59
N LEU A 68 33.20 11.90 -14.76
CA LEU A 68 33.83 10.65 -15.17
C LEU A 68 32.91 9.78 -16.05
N LEU A 69 31.60 9.85 -15.83
CA LEU A 69 30.58 9.16 -16.65
C LEU A 69 30.46 9.76 -18.06
N ALA A 70 30.78 11.04 -18.25
CA ALA A 70 30.78 11.68 -19.57
C ALA A 70 32.05 11.39 -20.40
N ALA A 71 33.11 10.84 -19.79
CA ALA A 71 34.40 10.60 -20.44
C ALA A 71 34.66 9.14 -20.85
N GLY A 72 33.71 8.21 -20.64
CA GLY A 72 33.79 6.85 -21.21
C GLY A 72 34.86 5.92 -20.61
N PHE A 73 35.42 6.23 -19.44
CA PHE A 73 36.34 5.36 -18.71
C PHE A 73 35.75 4.92 -17.37
N ALA A 74 34.80 4.00 -17.41
CA ALA A 74 34.56 3.14 -16.25
C ALA A 74 34.57 1.71 -16.77
N SER A 75 35.64 0.98 -16.49
CA SER A 75 35.63 -0.47 -16.63
C SER A 75 34.48 -1.01 -15.78
N THR A 76 33.82 -2.04 -16.28
CA THR A 76 32.72 -2.73 -15.57
C THR A 76 33.08 -3.11 -14.14
N SER A 77 34.37 -3.34 -13.86
CA SER A 77 34.89 -3.63 -12.51
C SER A 77 34.66 -2.49 -11.50
N PHE A 78 34.70 -1.22 -11.89
CA PHE A 78 34.53 -0.11 -10.94
C PHE A 78 33.06 0.09 -10.57
N VAL A 79 32.15 -0.11 -11.53
CA VAL A 79 30.70 -0.09 -11.28
C VAL A 79 30.30 -1.24 -10.35
N GLU A 80 30.84 -2.45 -10.58
CA GLU A 80 30.64 -3.58 -9.66
C GLU A 80 31.24 -3.33 -8.27
N THR A 81 32.39 -2.67 -8.16
CA THR A 81 33.03 -2.36 -6.87
C THR A 81 32.23 -1.32 -6.09
N VAL A 82 31.72 -0.28 -6.75
CA VAL A 82 30.86 0.74 -6.11
C VAL A 82 29.49 0.17 -5.72
N LEU A 83 28.92 -0.74 -6.53
CA LEU A 83 27.68 -1.45 -6.16
C LEU A 83 27.92 -2.42 -5.00
N ALA A 84 29.08 -3.08 -4.93
CA ALA A 84 29.44 -4.01 -3.86
C ALA A 84 29.62 -3.32 -2.50
N GLU A 85 30.10 -2.07 -2.48
CA GLU A 85 30.24 -1.26 -1.25
C GLU A 85 28.91 -0.69 -0.73
N THR A 86 27.84 -0.72 -1.54
CA THR A 86 26.48 -0.37 -1.10
C THR A 86 25.64 -1.57 -0.71
N LYS A 87 26.23 -2.57 -0.05
CA LYS A 87 25.42 -3.48 0.80
C LYS A 87 24.92 -2.69 2.01
N ILE A 88 23.90 -1.86 1.77
CA ILE A 88 22.95 -1.51 2.82
C ILE A 88 22.48 -2.85 3.37
N PRO A 89 22.73 -3.16 4.65
CA PRO A 89 22.19 -4.37 5.23
C PRO A 89 20.68 -4.23 5.15
N ILE A 90 20.05 -4.90 4.20
CA ILE A 90 18.61 -5.13 4.22
C ILE A 90 18.43 -6.07 5.40
N LEU A 91 18.30 -5.49 6.60
CA LEU A 91 17.79 -6.21 7.75
C LEU A 91 16.51 -6.89 7.27
N PRO A 92 16.33 -8.20 7.50
CA PRO A 92 15.10 -8.87 7.11
C PRO A 92 13.94 -8.04 7.65
N ALA A 93 13.04 -7.61 6.76
CA ALA A 93 11.94 -6.74 7.13
C ALA A 93 11.19 -7.39 8.30
N ALA A 94 11.00 -6.65 9.40
CA ALA A 94 10.34 -7.18 10.58
C ALA A 94 8.98 -7.82 10.20
N PRO A 95 8.58 -8.95 10.82
CA PRO A 95 7.33 -9.62 10.50
C PRO A 95 6.14 -8.66 10.54
N VAL A 96 5.20 -8.80 9.60
CA VAL A 96 3.90 -8.12 9.60
C VAL A 96 2.99 -8.84 10.56
N ARG A 97 2.61 -8.15 11.64
CA ARG A 97 1.69 -8.66 12.65
C ARG A 97 0.27 -8.20 12.34
N ILE A 98 -0.67 -9.13 12.32
CA ILE A 98 -2.06 -8.91 11.97
C ILE A 98 -2.92 -9.39 13.14
N ALA A 99 -3.77 -8.53 13.70
CA ALA A 99 -4.76 -8.95 14.69
C ALA A 99 -5.96 -9.60 13.98
N GLY A 100 -6.24 -10.87 14.25
CA GLY A 100 -7.45 -11.56 13.83
C GLY A 100 -8.56 -11.33 14.85
N ILE A 101 -9.58 -10.55 14.50
CA ILE A 101 -10.69 -10.20 15.41
C ILE A 101 -11.98 -10.89 14.95
N PRO A 102 -12.49 -11.88 15.71
CA PRO A 102 -13.73 -12.57 15.39
C PRO A 102 -14.94 -11.80 15.89
N GLY A 103 -15.89 -11.51 15.02
CA GLY A 103 -17.09 -10.73 15.35
C GLY A 103 -18.26 -11.52 15.96
N SER A 104 -18.09 -12.82 16.24
CA SER A 104 -19.11 -13.66 16.88
C SER A 104 -18.51 -14.37 18.08
N LEU A 105 -19.18 -14.26 19.22
CA LEU A 105 -18.71 -14.79 20.52
C LEU A 105 -19.04 -16.28 20.72
N ARG A 106 -20.00 -16.84 19.95
CA ARG A 106 -20.44 -18.23 20.13
C ARG A 106 -19.28 -19.20 19.94
N GLU A 107 -19.23 -20.25 20.77
CA GLU A 107 -18.17 -21.26 20.76
C GLU A 107 -17.96 -21.88 19.37
N GLY A 108 -19.04 -22.32 18.72
CA GLY A 108 -18.99 -22.93 17.40
C GLY A 108 -18.85 -21.96 16.21
N SER A 109 -18.43 -20.71 16.42
CA SER A 109 -18.41 -19.67 15.39
C SER A 109 -17.51 -20.04 14.20
N LEU A 110 -18.10 -20.10 13.00
CA LEU A 110 -17.32 -20.27 11.76
C LEU A 110 -16.39 -19.08 11.51
N ASN A 111 -16.73 -17.88 12.01
CA ASN A 111 -15.88 -16.71 11.92
C ASN A 111 -14.63 -16.85 12.82
N LYS A 112 -14.76 -17.48 14.01
CA LYS A 112 -13.60 -17.85 14.85
C LYS A 112 -12.71 -18.86 14.10
N ARG A 113 -13.32 -19.87 13.46
CA ARG A 113 -12.60 -20.87 12.64
C ARG A 113 -11.88 -20.26 11.44
N LEU A 114 -12.47 -19.26 10.77
CA LEU A 114 -11.83 -18.53 9.68
C LEU A 114 -10.56 -17.78 10.12
N ILE A 115 -10.56 -17.15 11.30
CA ILE A 115 -9.36 -16.51 11.85
C ILE A 115 -8.27 -17.55 12.14
N ASN A 116 -8.64 -18.68 12.73
CA ASN A 116 -7.68 -19.77 12.99
C ASN A 116 -7.09 -20.33 11.68
N ALA A 117 -7.93 -20.57 10.67
CA ALA A 117 -7.48 -20.98 9.35
C ALA A 117 -6.56 -19.95 8.71
N ALA A 118 -6.84 -18.65 8.87
CA ALA A 118 -5.97 -17.58 8.38
C ALA A 118 -4.59 -17.61 9.07
N SER A 119 -4.54 -17.88 10.38
CA SER A 119 -3.29 -18.08 11.13
C SER A 119 -2.48 -19.27 10.60
N GLU A 120 -3.10 -20.43 10.39
CA GLU A 120 -2.38 -21.59 9.85
C GLU A 120 -1.90 -21.37 8.42
N ILE A 121 -2.74 -20.77 7.56
CA ILE A 121 -2.36 -20.45 6.19
C ILE A 121 -1.23 -19.42 6.15
N ALA A 122 -1.23 -18.41 7.02
CA ALA A 122 -0.17 -17.40 7.08
C ALA A 122 1.23 -18.02 7.27
N LYS A 123 1.33 -19.03 8.14
CA LYS A 123 2.57 -19.79 8.39
C LYS A 123 3.09 -20.49 7.12
N THR A 124 2.19 -20.91 6.22
CA THR A 124 2.55 -21.53 4.94
C THR A 124 2.95 -20.54 3.85
N ILE A 125 2.55 -19.26 3.96
CA ILE A 125 2.85 -18.22 2.99
C ILE A 125 4.28 -17.71 3.20
N SER A 126 4.59 -17.26 4.41
CA SER A 126 5.88 -16.69 4.77
C SER A 126 6.01 -16.63 6.28
N PRO A 127 7.21 -16.89 6.86
CA PRO A 127 7.46 -16.69 8.29
C PRO A 127 7.35 -15.22 8.71
N THR A 128 7.26 -14.28 7.76
CA THR A 128 7.14 -12.84 8.03
C THR A 128 5.69 -12.37 8.12
N ILE A 129 4.69 -13.25 8.04
CA ILE A 129 3.27 -12.90 8.18
C ILE A 129 2.74 -13.64 9.42
N GLU A 130 2.37 -12.86 10.43
CA GLU A 130 1.84 -13.39 11.69
C GLU A 130 0.38 -12.92 11.82
N VAL A 131 -0.56 -13.86 11.90
CA VAL A 131 -1.96 -13.56 12.25
C VAL A 131 -2.20 -14.09 13.65
N GLU A 132 -2.54 -13.20 14.57
CA GLU A 132 -2.78 -13.55 15.96
C GLU A 132 -4.24 -13.35 16.31
N TYR A 133 -4.88 -14.38 16.86
CA TYR A 133 -6.24 -14.30 17.36
C TYR A 133 -6.32 -13.32 18.55
N VAL A 134 -7.20 -12.33 18.44
CA VAL A 134 -7.47 -11.36 19.51
C VAL A 134 -8.89 -11.58 20.03
N ASP A 135 -8.98 -12.04 21.28
CA ASP A 135 -10.24 -12.27 21.94
C ASP A 135 -10.96 -10.94 22.26
N ILE A 136 -12.27 -10.93 22.05
CA ILE A 136 -13.17 -9.82 22.37
C ILE A 136 -14.33 -10.24 23.29
N ASP A 137 -14.38 -11.52 23.71
CA ASP A 137 -15.47 -12.08 24.51
C ASP A 137 -15.62 -11.39 25.88
N SER A 138 -14.50 -10.90 26.45
CA SER A 138 -14.45 -10.23 27.76
C SER A 138 -14.71 -8.73 27.71
N LEU A 139 -14.85 -8.12 26.52
CA LEU A 139 -15.08 -6.69 26.42
C LEU A 139 -16.49 -6.34 26.95
N PRO A 140 -16.61 -5.43 27.93
CA PRO A 140 -17.93 -4.97 28.37
C PRO A 140 -18.65 -4.27 27.21
N LEU A 141 -19.97 -4.18 27.27
CA LEU A 141 -20.68 -3.27 26.37
C LEU A 141 -20.21 -1.84 26.62
N ILE A 142 -20.05 -1.07 25.55
CA ILE A 142 -19.55 0.29 25.64
C ILE A 142 -20.46 1.11 26.56
N ASN A 143 -19.85 1.64 27.61
CA ASN A 143 -20.47 2.55 28.55
C ASN A 143 -19.39 3.50 29.05
N THR A 144 -19.54 4.79 28.71
CA THR A 144 -18.57 5.83 29.06
C THR A 144 -18.44 6.06 30.57
N ASP A 145 -19.41 5.64 31.39
CA ASP A 145 -19.32 5.70 32.86
C ASP A 145 -18.27 4.74 33.43
N LEU A 146 -17.87 3.73 32.65
CA LEU A 146 -16.76 2.84 33.00
C LEU A 146 -15.39 3.54 32.87
N VAL A 147 -15.32 4.68 32.18
CA VAL A 147 -14.11 5.47 32.06
C VAL A 147 -13.96 6.36 33.29
N LYS A 148 -13.09 5.96 34.21
CA LYS A 148 -12.86 6.66 35.47
C LYS A 148 -11.47 7.24 35.50
N ASN A 149 -11.34 8.54 35.79
CA ASN A 149 -10.05 9.23 35.89
C ASN A 149 -9.16 9.00 34.65
N LYS A 150 -9.77 9.00 33.45
CA LYS A 150 -9.11 8.71 32.16
C LYS A 150 -8.47 7.32 32.06
N LYS A 151 -9.01 6.33 32.78
CA LYS A 151 -8.62 4.93 32.67
C LYS A 151 -9.80 4.09 32.21
N TYR A 152 -9.52 3.08 31.38
CA TYR A 152 -10.52 2.16 30.85
C TYR A 152 -10.55 0.86 31.69
N PRO A 153 -11.60 0.01 31.54
CA PRO A 153 -11.59 -1.34 32.09
C PRO A 153 -10.32 -2.12 31.69
N ALA A 154 -9.85 -3.02 32.55
CA ALA A 154 -8.57 -3.70 32.35
C ALA A 154 -8.52 -4.51 31.04
N GLU A 155 -9.64 -5.12 30.67
CA GLU A 155 -9.85 -5.88 29.45
C GLU A 155 -9.76 -4.98 28.21
N VAL A 156 -10.31 -3.76 28.31
CA VAL A 156 -10.26 -2.73 27.26
C VAL A 156 -8.83 -2.21 27.09
N GLU A 157 -8.11 -1.95 28.18
CA GLU A 157 -6.70 -1.54 28.16
C GLU A 157 -5.79 -2.63 27.55
N ALA A 158 -6.02 -3.89 27.91
CA ALA A 158 -5.32 -5.04 27.33
C ALA A 158 -5.57 -5.13 25.82
N PHE A 159 -6.82 -4.91 25.39
CA PHE A 159 -7.20 -4.85 23.99
C PHE A 159 -6.50 -3.70 23.24
N PHE A 160 -6.41 -2.51 23.83
CA PHE A 160 -5.66 -1.38 23.23
C PHE A 160 -4.18 -1.71 23.06
N LYS A 161 -3.55 -2.28 24.10
CA LYS A 161 -2.15 -2.70 24.02
C LYS A 161 -1.93 -3.73 22.92
N LYS A 162 -2.87 -4.66 22.75
CA LYS A 162 -2.84 -5.66 21.69
C LYS A 162 -2.90 -5.01 20.31
N LEU A 163 -3.88 -4.14 20.07
CA LEU A 163 -4.04 -3.46 18.78
C LEU A 163 -2.88 -2.53 18.41
N ARG A 164 -2.27 -1.87 19.41
CA ARG A 164 -1.07 -1.06 19.17
C ARG A 164 0.14 -1.89 18.75
N SER A 165 0.21 -3.15 19.16
CA SER A 165 1.34 -4.03 18.85
C SER A 165 1.31 -4.60 17.43
N VAL A 166 0.18 -4.56 16.73
CA VAL A 166 0.03 -5.12 15.37
C VAL A 166 0.14 -4.04 14.30
N ASP A 167 0.41 -4.43 13.06
CA ASP A 167 0.49 -3.54 11.91
C ASP A 167 -0.84 -3.43 11.16
N GLY A 168 -1.64 -4.51 11.16
CA GLY A 168 -2.92 -4.57 10.48
C GLY A 168 -3.95 -5.44 11.22
N ILE A 169 -5.16 -5.51 10.67
CA ILE A 169 -6.30 -6.20 11.28
C ILE A 169 -7.02 -7.08 10.24
N LEU A 170 -7.26 -8.34 10.57
CA LEU A 170 -8.16 -9.21 9.84
C LEU A 170 -9.45 -9.34 10.63
N PHE A 171 -10.52 -8.70 10.16
CA PHE A 171 -11.84 -8.82 10.78
C PHE A 171 -12.57 -10.04 10.23
N ALA A 172 -13.09 -10.91 11.09
CA ALA A 172 -14.09 -11.90 10.70
C ALA A 172 -15.49 -11.39 11.07
N SER A 173 -16.20 -10.85 10.09
CA SER A 173 -17.44 -10.07 10.29
C SER A 173 -18.68 -10.92 9.98
N PRO A 174 -19.30 -11.61 10.96
CA PRO A 174 -20.62 -12.20 10.75
C PRO A 174 -21.66 -11.15 10.39
N GLU A 175 -22.77 -11.58 9.79
CA GLU A 175 -23.88 -10.71 9.43
C GLU A 175 -25.11 -11.02 10.27
N TYR A 176 -25.56 -10.03 11.03
CA TYR A 176 -26.83 -10.06 11.75
C TYR A 176 -27.70 -8.91 11.27
N ASN A 177 -28.92 -9.24 10.83
CA ASN A 177 -29.91 -8.26 10.34
C ASN A 177 -29.34 -7.29 9.30
N TYR A 178 -28.64 -7.83 8.29
CA TYR A 178 -28.02 -7.09 7.19
C TYR A 178 -26.93 -6.10 7.60
N SER A 179 -26.30 -6.33 8.76
CA SER A 179 -25.24 -5.45 9.26
C SER A 179 -24.17 -6.21 10.06
N VAL A 180 -23.18 -5.44 10.50
CA VAL A 180 -22.10 -5.86 11.40
C VAL A 180 -22.69 -6.33 12.73
N ALA A 181 -22.16 -7.44 13.26
CA ALA A 181 -22.58 -7.93 14.57
C ALA A 181 -22.21 -6.98 15.71
N GLY A 182 -23.09 -6.89 16.70
CA GLY A 182 -22.94 -6.04 17.88
C GLY A 182 -21.60 -6.19 18.60
N PRO A 183 -21.10 -7.41 18.89
CA PRO A 183 -19.80 -7.58 19.55
C PRO A 183 -18.62 -7.00 18.76
N LEU A 184 -18.62 -7.17 17.43
CA LEU A 184 -17.58 -6.60 16.58
C LEU A 184 -17.63 -5.07 16.58
N LYS A 185 -18.83 -4.50 16.46
CA LYS A 185 -19.03 -3.05 16.52
C LYS A 185 -18.60 -2.49 17.88
N ASN A 186 -18.95 -3.17 18.97
CA ASN A 186 -18.56 -2.82 20.33
C ASN A 186 -17.03 -2.79 20.51
N ALA A 187 -16.32 -3.80 19.98
CA ALA A 187 -14.86 -3.82 20.01
C ALA A 187 -14.24 -2.61 19.26
N ILE A 188 -14.76 -2.29 18.08
CA ILE A 188 -14.31 -1.13 17.29
C ILE A 188 -14.60 0.18 18.04
N ASP A 189 -15.77 0.30 18.66
CA ASP A 189 -16.18 1.49 19.41
C ASP A 189 -15.27 1.72 20.62
N TRP A 190 -14.95 0.67 21.38
CA TRP A 190 -13.94 0.75 22.43
C TRP A 190 -12.58 1.18 21.89
N ALA A 191 -12.07 0.54 20.84
CA ALA A 191 -10.77 0.86 20.26
C ALA A 191 -10.72 2.28 19.66
N SER A 192 -11.85 2.84 19.26
CA SER A 192 -11.95 4.22 18.75
C SER A 192 -12.01 5.28 19.87
N MET A 193 -12.16 4.89 21.14
CA MET A 193 -12.18 5.83 22.28
C MET A 193 -10.80 6.40 22.63
N GLU A 194 -9.74 5.69 22.26
CA GLU A 194 -8.37 6.06 22.57
C GLU A 194 -7.60 6.41 21.29
N LYS A 195 -6.72 7.41 21.37
CA LYS A 195 -6.07 7.95 20.19
C LYS A 195 -5.07 6.95 19.60
N ASP A 196 -4.98 6.94 18.27
CA ASP A 196 -3.97 6.23 17.49
C ASP A 196 -3.95 4.68 17.70
N VAL A 197 -5.03 4.09 18.24
CA VAL A 197 -5.17 2.63 18.38
C VAL A 197 -5.49 1.96 17.04
N LEU A 198 -6.49 2.48 16.33
CA LEU A 198 -6.95 1.98 15.02
C LEU A 198 -6.46 2.81 13.84
N LYS A 199 -5.97 4.02 14.11
CA LYS A 199 -5.55 4.97 13.07
C LYS A 199 -4.43 4.39 12.21
N ASP A 200 -4.54 4.58 10.90
CA ASP A 200 -3.58 4.15 9.88
C ASP A 200 -3.36 2.62 9.82
N LYS A 201 -4.15 1.82 10.55
CA LYS A 201 -4.07 0.36 10.48
C LYS A 201 -4.61 -0.10 9.14
N THR A 202 -3.88 -1.01 8.50
CA THR A 202 -4.42 -1.73 7.35
C THR A 202 -5.41 -2.78 7.81
N ALA A 203 -6.40 -3.08 6.97
CA ALA A 203 -7.38 -4.10 7.31
C ALA A 203 -7.85 -4.93 6.11
N ALA A 204 -8.23 -6.16 6.40
CA ALA A 204 -8.98 -7.03 5.51
C ALA A 204 -10.19 -7.59 6.25
N ILE A 205 -11.16 -8.10 5.48
CA ILE A 205 -12.40 -8.65 6.02
C ILE A 205 -12.62 -10.03 5.42
N VAL A 206 -12.96 -10.99 6.29
CA VAL A 206 -13.55 -12.27 5.94
C VAL A 206 -14.91 -12.36 6.61
N SER A 207 -15.82 -13.17 6.09
CA SER A 207 -17.08 -13.41 6.77
C SER A 207 -17.60 -14.81 6.50
N SER A 208 -18.23 -15.37 7.51
CA SER A 208 -19.13 -16.50 7.38
C SER A 208 -20.52 -16.11 7.86
N GLY A 209 -21.54 -16.45 7.09
CA GLY A 209 -22.94 -16.22 7.47
C GLY A 209 -23.93 -16.87 6.50
N TRP A 210 -25.21 -16.67 6.73
CA TRP A 210 -26.28 -17.14 5.86
C TRP A 210 -26.29 -16.40 4.51
N ASP A 211 -27.00 -16.97 3.53
CA ASP A 211 -27.24 -16.43 2.19
C ASP A 211 -25.95 -15.97 1.46
N LEU A 212 -25.65 -14.68 1.51
CA LEU A 212 -24.53 -14.02 0.83
C LEU A 212 -23.21 -14.12 1.61
N GLY A 213 -23.14 -14.99 2.62
CA GLY A 213 -21.92 -15.25 3.38
C GLY A 213 -21.40 -14.05 4.17
N GLY A 214 -22.26 -13.07 4.46
CA GLY A 214 -21.95 -11.85 5.21
C GLY A 214 -21.49 -10.63 4.39
N ALA A 215 -21.75 -10.63 3.07
CA ALA A 215 -21.33 -9.54 2.18
C ALA A 215 -21.79 -8.14 2.65
N ARG A 216 -23.03 -7.99 3.16
CA ARG A 216 -23.55 -6.68 3.59
C ARG A 216 -22.83 -6.18 4.84
N SER A 217 -22.55 -7.10 5.76
CA SER A 217 -21.74 -6.82 6.95
C SER A 217 -20.35 -6.29 6.58
N GLN A 218 -19.68 -6.88 5.58
CA GLN A 218 -18.37 -6.38 5.15
C GLN A 218 -18.44 -4.94 4.60
N TYR A 219 -19.45 -4.59 3.81
CA TYR A 219 -19.59 -3.23 3.28
C TYR A 219 -19.90 -2.20 4.37
N HIS A 220 -20.77 -2.53 5.32
CA HIS A 220 -21.00 -1.66 6.48
C HIS A 220 -19.74 -1.51 7.34
N LEU A 221 -18.94 -2.57 7.51
CA LEU A 221 -17.68 -2.51 8.27
C LEU A 221 -16.67 -1.54 7.62
N ARG A 222 -16.59 -1.50 6.28
CA ARG A 222 -15.77 -0.52 5.56
C ARG A 222 -16.20 0.92 5.85
N GLN A 223 -17.50 1.18 5.89
CA GLN A 223 -18.04 2.50 6.26
C GLN A 223 -17.72 2.87 7.71
N ILE A 224 -17.84 1.91 8.64
CA ILE A 224 -17.50 2.11 10.05
C ILE A 224 -16.04 2.52 10.21
N GLY A 225 -15.13 1.87 9.49
CA GLY A 225 -13.69 2.15 9.60
C GLY A 225 -13.24 3.50 9.02
N ILE A 226 -14.12 4.25 8.35
CA ILE A 226 -13.83 5.63 7.93
C ILE A 226 -13.55 6.52 9.16
N ARG A 227 -14.36 6.41 10.22
CA ARG A 227 -14.21 7.25 11.41
C ARG A 227 -12.89 7.04 12.16
N PRO A 228 -12.42 5.80 12.43
CA PRO A 228 -11.13 5.56 13.06
C PRO A 228 -9.93 5.58 12.08
N ASP A 229 -10.13 5.93 10.80
CA ASP A 229 -9.08 6.00 9.76
C ASP A 229 -8.36 4.66 9.53
N ILE A 230 -9.15 3.60 9.34
CA ILE A 230 -8.68 2.25 8.98
C ILE A 230 -8.62 2.12 7.46
N TYR A 231 -7.50 1.61 6.93
CA TYR A 231 -7.30 1.41 5.50
C TYR A 231 -7.58 -0.03 5.07
N PHE A 232 -8.76 -0.28 4.51
CA PHE A 232 -9.10 -1.61 4.03
C PHE A 232 -8.54 -1.92 2.65
N ILE A 233 -8.06 -3.16 2.44
CA ILE A 233 -7.90 -3.71 1.09
C ILE A 233 -9.28 -4.00 0.49
N ASN A 234 -9.42 -3.81 -0.82
CA ASN A 234 -10.70 -4.01 -1.53
C ASN A 234 -10.84 -5.39 -2.18
N SER A 235 -9.72 -6.11 -2.40
CA SER A 235 -9.73 -7.40 -3.10
C SER A 235 -8.58 -8.31 -2.62
N PRO A 236 -8.79 -9.64 -2.59
CA PRO A 236 -10.05 -10.36 -2.86
C PRO A 236 -11.10 -10.15 -1.77
N GLU A 237 -12.36 -10.44 -2.08
CA GLU A 237 -13.44 -10.52 -1.09
C GLU A 237 -13.70 -12.00 -0.73
N VAL A 238 -13.80 -12.29 0.56
CA VAL A 238 -13.98 -13.66 1.08
C VAL A 238 -15.30 -13.75 1.84
N PHE A 239 -16.30 -14.29 1.17
CA PHE A 239 -17.62 -14.58 1.73
C PHE A 239 -17.83 -16.10 1.78
N VAL A 240 -18.15 -16.63 2.96
CA VAL A 240 -18.41 -18.06 3.16
C VAL A 240 -19.85 -18.24 3.57
N ASN A 241 -20.61 -19.00 2.79
CA ASN A 241 -21.96 -19.38 3.18
C ASN A 241 -21.88 -20.47 4.25
N GLU A 242 -22.50 -20.23 5.41
CA GLU A 242 -22.47 -21.11 6.59
C GLU A 242 -23.12 -22.48 6.33
N SER A 243 -23.96 -22.61 5.31
CA SER A 243 -24.53 -23.90 4.86
C SER A 243 -23.56 -24.75 4.03
N THR A 244 -22.43 -24.17 3.60
CA THR A 244 -21.42 -24.90 2.82
C THR A 244 -20.44 -25.58 3.79
N PRO A 245 -20.26 -26.91 3.73
CA PRO A 245 -19.37 -27.63 4.63
C PRO A 245 -17.90 -27.42 4.21
N VAL A 246 -17.33 -26.28 4.59
CA VAL A 246 -15.94 -25.92 4.26
C VAL A 246 -14.94 -26.27 5.36
N PHE A 247 -15.43 -26.71 6.53
CA PHE A 247 -14.61 -27.12 7.67
C PHE A 247 -14.84 -28.61 7.98
N ASP A 248 -13.79 -29.30 8.45
CA ASP A 248 -13.91 -30.65 9.01
C ASP A 248 -14.39 -30.63 10.48
N SER A 249 -14.50 -31.82 11.09
CA SER A 249 -14.91 -31.99 12.49
C SER A 249 -13.94 -31.36 13.50
N ASP A 250 -12.65 -31.29 13.14
CA ASP A 250 -11.60 -30.74 13.98
C ASP A 250 -11.51 -29.21 13.84
N GLY A 251 -12.24 -28.64 12.87
CA GLY A 251 -12.32 -27.21 12.61
C GLY A 251 -11.29 -26.67 11.64
N ASN A 252 -10.62 -27.55 10.89
CA ASN A 252 -9.70 -27.15 9.84
C ASN A 252 -10.48 -26.79 8.58
N LEU A 253 -10.04 -25.74 7.90
CA LEU A 253 -10.62 -25.33 6.61
C LEU A 253 -10.15 -26.31 5.53
N THR A 254 -11.08 -27.05 4.93
CA THR A 254 -10.81 -28.10 3.93
C THR A 254 -11.15 -27.69 2.50
N ASP A 255 -12.00 -26.68 2.31
CA ASP A 255 -12.36 -26.21 0.97
C ASP A 255 -11.20 -25.47 0.29
N ASP A 256 -10.68 -26.03 -0.81
CA ASP A 256 -9.53 -25.49 -1.55
C ASP A 256 -9.78 -24.08 -2.12
N SER A 257 -11.02 -23.77 -2.51
CA SER A 257 -11.38 -22.47 -3.08
C SER A 257 -11.33 -21.39 -2.02
N VAL A 258 -11.88 -21.65 -0.83
CA VAL A 258 -11.81 -20.74 0.32
C VAL A 258 -10.37 -20.60 0.80
N GLN A 259 -9.60 -21.69 0.91
CA GLN A 259 -8.18 -21.65 1.28
C GLN A 259 -7.39 -20.76 0.32
N LYS A 260 -7.59 -20.93 -1.00
CA LYS A 260 -6.92 -20.12 -2.02
C LYS A 260 -7.26 -18.62 -1.88
N LYS A 261 -8.55 -18.28 -1.77
CA LYS A 261 -8.97 -16.88 -1.61
C LYS A 261 -8.45 -16.26 -0.31
N LEU A 262 -8.46 -17.01 0.79
CA LEU A 262 -7.94 -16.56 2.07
C LEU A 262 -6.43 -16.34 2.01
N LYS A 263 -5.69 -17.21 1.31
CA LYS A 263 -4.26 -17.02 1.03
C LYS A 263 -4.01 -15.74 0.24
N GLU A 264 -4.75 -15.53 -0.85
CA GLU A 264 -4.66 -14.32 -1.68
C GLU A 264 -4.98 -13.05 -0.87
N LEU A 265 -5.99 -13.11 0.01
CA LEU A 265 -6.36 -12.02 0.92
C LEU A 265 -5.20 -11.66 1.85
N LEU A 266 -4.58 -12.65 2.50
CA LEU A 266 -3.46 -12.44 3.42
C LEU A 266 -2.23 -11.87 2.73
N VAL A 267 -1.92 -12.34 1.52
CA VAL A 267 -0.82 -11.78 0.69
C VAL A 267 -1.13 -10.33 0.32
N SER A 268 -2.36 -10.04 -0.11
CA SER A 268 -2.81 -8.69 -0.46
C SER A 268 -2.70 -7.74 0.75
N LEU A 269 -3.20 -8.17 1.91
CA LEU A 269 -3.12 -7.40 3.16
C LEU A 269 -1.68 -7.15 3.55
N ASN A 270 -0.83 -8.20 3.58
CA ASN A 270 0.58 -8.07 3.90
C ASN A 270 1.29 -7.05 2.99
N ASN A 271 1.09 -7.17 1.68
CA ASN A 271 1.72 -6.26 0.71
C ASN A 271 1.24 -4.82 0.90
N PHE A 272 -0.05 -4.62 1.20
CA PHE A 272 -0.61 -3.30 1.48
C PHE A 272 -0.04 -2.71 2.77
N THR A 273 0.07 -3.53 3.83
CA THR A 273 0.71 -3.14 5.09
C THR A 273 2.15 -2.72 4.88
N LEU A 274 2.94 -3.48 4.12
CA LEU A 274 4.33 -3.14 3.81
C LEU A 274 4.47 -1.82 3.04
N ARG A 275 3.52 -1.49 2.15
CA ARG A 275 3.49 -0.19 1.46
C ARG A 275 3.18 0.96 2.40
N LEU A 276 2.31 0.73 3.39
CA LEU A 276 1.86 1.77 4.32
C LEU A 276 2.77 1.95 5.52
N ARG A 277 3.56 0.94 5.90
CA ARG A 277 4.57 1.06 6.95
C ARG A 277 5.48 2.26 6.70
N PRO A 278 5.68 3.13 7.71
CA PRO A 278 6.61 4.24 7.57
C PRO A 278 8.00 3.67 7.33
N CYS A 279 8.60 4.02 6.19
CA CYS A 279 9.97 3.67 5.87
C CYS A 279 10.88 4.40 6.87
N SER A 280 11.65 3.68 7.68
CA SER A 280 12.56 4.31 8.66
C SER A 280 13.67 5.14 8.00
N VAL A 281 13.84 5.02 6.68
CA VAL A 281 14.93 5.64 5.93
C VAL A 281 14.53 6.99 5.31
N TYR A 282 13.24 7.22 5.05
CA TYR A 282 12.73 8.52 4.59
C TYR A 282 11.30 8.74 5.09
N PRO A 283 11.01 9.81 5.86
CA PRO A 283 9.63 10.23 6.07
C PRO A 283 9.00 10.46 4.69
N ARG A 284 7.83 9.84 4.45
CA ARG A 284 7.10 10.01 3.18
C ARG A 284 6.86 11.52 2.96
N PRO A 285 7.21 12.08 1.80
CA PRO A 285 6.74 13.40 1.43
C PRO A 285 5.30 13.26 0.93
N TRP A 286 4.32 13.40 1.83
CA TRP A 286 2.90 13.55 1.45
C TRP A 286 2.22 14.59 2.32
N PRO A 287 1.31 15.39 1.72
CA PRO A 287 1.66 16.66 1.10
C PRO A 287 2.13 17.67 2.17
N VAL A 288 2.93 18.65 1.75
CA VAL A 288 3.16 19.84 2.56
C VAL A 288 1.78 20.41 2.95
N PRO A 289 1.51 20.73 4.23
CA PRO A 289 0.28 21.43 4.58
C PRO A 289 0.16 22.63 3.65
N LEU A 290 -0.95 22.74 2.92
CA LEU A 290 -1.26 24.02 2.30
C LEU A 290 -1.33 24.99 3.45
N GLU A 291 -0.38 25.94 3.51
CA GLU A 291 -0.43 27.05 4.44
C GLU A 291 -1.85 27.59 4.37
N GLN A 292 -2.58 27.51 5.49
CA GLN A 292 -3.83 28.26 5.58
C GLN A 292 -3.42 29.73 5.43
N PRO A 293 -3.93 30.47 4.44
CA PRO A 293 -3.64 31.89 4.36
C PRO A 293 -4.07 32.52 5.68
N ALA A 294 -3.16 33.27 6.29
CA ALA A 294 -3.27 33.80 7.65
C ALA A 294 -4.40 34.85 7.84
N ASP A 295 -5.26 35.05 6.85
CA ASP A 295 -6.15 36.21 6.76
C ASP A 295 -7.62 35.79 6.50
N ALA A 296 -8.12 34.79 7.24
CA ALA A 296 -9.54 34.45 7.26
C ALA A 296 -10.09 34.49 8.69
N LEU A 297 -9.89 35.64 9.35
CA LEU A 297 -10.72 36.11 10.45
C LEU A 297 -11.01 37.59 10.22
N ASP A 298 -12.13 37.84 9.54
CA ASP A 298 -13.00 39.01 9.73
C ASP A 298 -14.46 38.55 9.50
#